data_AF-A0A382U7G5-F1
#
_entry.id   AF-A0A382U7G5-F1
#
_cell.length_a   1.000
_cell.length_b   1.000
_cell.length_c   1.000
_cell.angle_alpha   90.00
_cell.angle_beta   90.00
_cell.angle_gamma   90.00
#
_symmetry.space_group_name_H-M   'P 1'
#
loop_
_entity.id
_entity.type
_entity.pdbx_description
1 polymer ?
#
loop_
_entity_poly.entity_id
_entity_poly.type
_entity_poly.pdbx_seq_one_letter_code
_entity_poly.pdbx_strand_id
1 'polypeptide(L)' 'VLFDSPLVLDNTRSADEYKAKNIIKGYEKIGCDAINIGGYELAGGVKFLQNIMDSTDIPFISANLRNKSTGKLFTDPYV' A
#
# COMPACT_ATOMS: atom_id res chain seq x y z
N VAL A 1 -5.60 0.35 7.01
CA VAL A 1 -4.97 -0.87 6.47
C VAL A 1 -5.67 -1.27 5.19
N LEU A 2 -4.93 -1.67 4.15
CA LEU A 2 -5.50 -1.97 2.83
C LEU A 2 -6.16 -3.34 2.73
N PHE A 3 -5.59 -4.33 3.42
CA PHE A 3 -6.10 -5.70 3.46
C PHE A 3 -6.29 -6.13 4.92
N ASP A 4 -7.26 -6.99 5.17
CA ASP A 4 -7.55 -7.56 6.51
C ASP A 4 -6.84 -8.91 6.75
N SER A 5 -6.23 -9.46 5.70
CA SER A 5 -5.47 -10.70 5.70
C SER A 5 -4.10 -10.49 5.04
N PRO A 6 -3.03 -11.17 5.49
CA PRO A 6 -1.73 -11.15 4.82
C PRO A 6 -1.74 -11.91 3.48
N LEU A 7 -2.83 -12.60 3.16
CA LEU A 7 -3.02 -13.34 1.91
C LEU A 7 -4.33 -12.91 1.25
N VAL A 8 -4.26 -12.55 -0.04
CA VAL A 8 -5.42 -12.30 -0.91
C VAL A 8 -5.68 -13.55 -1.75
N LEU A 9 -6.87 -14.14 -1.58
CA LEU A 9 -7.28 -15.32 -2.34
C LEU A 9 -7.76 -14.92 -3.73
N ASP A 10 -7.50 -15.75 -4.74
CA ASP A 10 -7.81 -15.37 -6.13
C ASP A 10 -9.31 -15.22 -6.39
N ASN A 11 -10.16 -15.95 -5.68
CA ASN A 11 -11.61 -15.81 -5.77
C ASN A 11 -12.16 -14.53 -5.10
N THR A 12 -11.40 -13.88 -4.21
CA THR A 12 -11.79 -12.63 -3.54
C THR A 12 -10.99 -11.42 -4.01
N ARG A 13 -9.87 -11.63 -4.73
CA ARG A 13 -8.90 -10.61 -5.15
C ARG A 13 -9.54 -9.34 -5.71
N SER A 14 -10.48 -9.48 -6.64
CA SER A 14 -11.12 -8.31 -7.26
C SER A 14 -11.88 -7.45 -6.24
N ALA A 15 -12.56 -8.08 -5.28
CA ALA A 15 -13.29 -7.38 -4.23
C ALA A 15 -12.33 -6.74 -3.21
N ASP A 16 -11.27 -7.47 -2.82
CA ASP A 16 -10.27 -6.99 -1.87
C ASP A 16 -9.49 -5.78 -2.44
N GLU A 17 -9.07 -5.86 -3.70
CA GLU A 17 -8.42 -4.75 -4.40
C GLU A 17 -9.35 -3.56 -4.59
N TYR A 18 -10.64 -3.80 -4.86
CA TYR A 18 -11.64 -2.73 -4.94
C TYR A 18 -11.84 -2.03 -3.59
N LYS A 19 -11.90 -2.78 -2.49
CA LYS A 19 -11.97 -2.26 -1.13
C LYS A 19 -10.74 -1.41 -0.80
N ALA A 20 -9.54 -1.92 -1.06
CA ALA A 20 -8.28 -1.19 -0.84
C ALA A 20 -8.24 0.14 -1.59
N LYS A 21 -8.65 0.18 -2.86
CA LYS A 21 -8.75 1.44 -3.64
C LYS A 21 -9.71 2.46 -3.02
N ASN A 22 -10.84 2.02 -2.48
CA ASN A 22 -11.80 2.92 -1.84
C ASN A 22 -11.34 3.40 -0.45
N ILE A 23 -10.55 2.60 0.26
CA ILE A 23 -9.91 3.03 1.51
C ILE A 23 -8.96 4.21 1.26
N ILE A 24 -8.16 4.14 0.19
CA ILE A 24 -7.25 5.24 -0.21
C ILE A 24 -8.01 6.53 -0.50
N LYS A 25 -9.08 6.46 -1.30
CA LYS A 25 -9.97 7.62 -1.53
C LYS A 25 -10.54 8.18 -0.24
N GLY A 26 -10.84 7.30 0.72
CA GLY A 26 -11.25 7.70 2.06
C GLY A 26 -10.16 8.48 2.79
N TYR A 27 -8.92 7.99 2.79
CA TYR A 27 -7.78 8.68 3.40
C TYR A 27 -7.49 10.04 2.75
N GLU A 28 -7.61 10.15 1.43
CA GLU A 28 -7.50 11.43 0.72
C GLU A 28 -8.58 12.40 1.19
N LYS A 29 -9.82 11.92 1.27
CA LYS A 29 -10.95 12.76 1.66
C LYS A 29 -10.85 13.25 3.11
N ILE A 30 -10.27 12.44 3.99
CA ILE A 30 -10.01 12.78 5.40
C ILE A 30 -8.85 13.78 5.52
N GLY A 31 -7.92 13.78 4.57
CA GLY A 31 -6.72 14.62 4.59
C GLY A 31 -5.59 14.00 5.39
N CYS A 32 -5.34 12.69 5.22
CA CYS A 32 -4.19 12.04 5.82
C CYS A 32 -2.88 12.57 5.24
N ASP A 33 -1.92 12.94 6.10
CA ASP A 33 -0.64 13.50 5.68
C ASP A 33 0.36 12.46 5.15
N ALA A 34 0.27 11.20 5.61
CA ALA A 34 1.14 10.10 5.18
C ALA A 34 0.52 8.73 5.52
N ILE A 35 0.97 7.69 4.83
CA ILE A 35 0.60 6.28 5.08
C ILE A 35 1.87 5.45 5.33
N ASN A 36 1.96 4.80 6.49
CA ASN A 36 3.02 3.82 6.74
C ASN A 36 2.73 2.49 6.02
N ILE A 37 3.71 1.92 5.31
CA ILE A 37 3.58 0.58 4.71
C ILE A 37 3.74 -0.49 5.79
N GLY A 38 2.64 -1.16 6.12
CA GLY A 38 2.62 -2.34 6.98
C GLY A 38 2.72 -3.65 6.19
N GLY A 39 2.71 -4.77 6.92
CA GLY A 39 2.75 -6.10 6.30
C GLY A 39 1.50 -6.42 5.46
N TYR A 40 0.35 -5.84 5.79
CA TYR A 40 -0.91 -6.13 5.11
C TYR A 40 -1.05 -5.33 3.81
N GLU A 41 -0.46 -4.14 3.71
CA GLU A 41 -0.35 -3.37 2.47
C GLU A 41 0.35 -4.17 1.35
N LEU A 42 1.20 -5.15 1.72
CA LEU A 42 1.90 -6.03 0.78
C LEU A 42 1.07 -7.22 0.28
N ALA A 43 -0.11 -7.50 0.85
CA ALA A 43 -0.89 -8.71 0.55
C ALA A 43 -1.39 -8.78 -0.91
N GLY A 44 -1.64 -7.62 -1.53
CA GLY A 44 -1.97 -7.51 -2.96
C GLY A 44 -0.77 -7.68 -3.90
N GLY A 45 0.45 -7.77 -3.35
CA GLY A 45 1.70 -7.83 -4.10
C GLY A 45 2.24 -6.45 -4.48
N VAL A 46 3.56 -6.39 -4.76
CA VAL A 46 4.29 -5.13 -4.99
C VAL A 46 3.72 -4.33 -6.17
N LYS A 47 3.28 -4.99 -7.25
CA LYS A 47 2.67 -4.31 -8.40
C LYS A 47 1.36 -3.59 -8.03
N PHE A 48 0.52 -4.25 -7.22
CA PHE A 48 -0.72 -3.64 -6.74
C PHE A 48 -0.43 -2.47 -5.80
N LEU A 49 0.52 -2.65 -4.87
CA LEU A 49 0.93 -1.58 -3.97
C LEU A 49 1.45 -0.36 -4.75
N GLN A 50 2.30 -0.56 -5.76
CA GLN A 50 2.77 0.53 -6.62
C GLN A 50 1.62 1.26 -7.31
N ASN A 51 0.68 0.53 -7.90
CA ASN A 51 -0.50 1.14 -8.53
C ASN A 51 -1.36 1.95 -7.55
N ILE A 52 -1.41 1.54 -6.28
CA ILE A 52 -2.10 2.29 -5.22
C ILE A 52 -1.34 3.56 -4.88
N MET A 53 -0.02 3.48 -4.66
CA MET A 53 0.82 4.65 -4.36
C MET A 53 0.75 5.68 -5.50
N ASP A 54 0.75 5.23 -6.76
CA ASP A 54 0.65 6.10 -7.93
C ASP A 54 -0.75 6.73 -8.12
N SER A 55 -1.76 6.29 -7.35
CA SER A 55 -3.15 6.75 -7.48
C SER A 55 -3.53 7.88 -6.52
N THR A 56 -2.62 8.31 -5.65
CA THR A 56 -2.86 9.31 -4.62
C THR A 56 -1.63 10.18 -4.38
N ASP A 57 -1.84 11.42 -3.96
CA ASP A 57 -0.75 12.32 -3.55
C ASP A 57 -0.30 12.09 -2.09
N ILE A 58 -0.98 11.20 -1.34
CA ILE A 58 -0.59 10.88 0.03
C ILE A 58 0.73 10.09 0.00
N PRO A 59 1.81 10.57 0.65
CA PRO A 59 3.08 9.88 0.64
C PRO A 59 3.01 8.56 1.43
N PHE A 60 3.51 7.50 0.83
CA PHE A 60 3.73 6.22 1.50
C PHE A 60 5.14 6.15 2.04
N ILE A 61 5.30 5.85 3.33
CA ILE A 61 6.61 5.83 4.00
C ILE A 61 6.95 4.47 4.60
N SER A 62 8.24 4.13 4.63
CA SER A 62 8.77 2.96 5.33
C SER A 62 10.29 3.05 5.47
N ALA A 63 10.79 2.98 6.70
CA ALA A 63 12.24 3.03 6.96
C ALA A 63 12.94 1.66 6.83
N ASN A 64 12.18 0.57 6.74
CA ASN A 64 12.71 -0.79 6.80
C ASN A 64 12.40 -1.66 5.56
N LEU A 65 11.49 -1.25 4.68
CA LEU A 65 11.20 -2.00 3.46
C LEU A 65 12.28 -1.74 2.39
N ARG A 66 12.92 -2.82 1.92
CA ARG A 66 14.03 -2.75 0.96
C ARG A 66 13.78 -3.65 -0.24
N ASN A 67 14.20 -3.18 -1.42
CA ASN A 67 14.28 -4.01 -2.60
C ASN A 67 15.41 -5.05 -2.40
N LYS A 68 15.07 -6.34 -2.43
CA LYS A 68 16.01 -7.44 -2.15
C LYS A 68 17.24 -7.45 -3.07
N SER A 69 17.07 -7.09 -4.34
CA SER A 69 18.14 -7.15 -5.34
C SER A 69 19.11 -5.98 -5.25
N THR A 70 18.62 -4.80 -4.86
CA THR A 70 19.43 -3.57 -4.85
C THR A 70 19.83 -3.11 -3.45
N GLY A 71 19.17 -3.62 -2.40
CA GLY A 71 19.34 -3.18 -1.02
C GLY A 71 18.79 -1.77 -0.73
N LYS A 72 18.31 -1.06 -1.75
CA LYS A 72 17.74 0.29 -1.62
C LYS A 72 16.39 0.24 -0.91
N LEU A 73 16.05 1.32 -0.22
CA LEU A 73 14.72 1.49 0.34
C LEU A 73 13.66 1.45 -0.77
N PHE A 74 12.51 0.87 -0.47
CA PHE A 74 11.38 0.78 -1.41
C PHE A 74 10.66 2.12 -1.57
N THR A 75 10.58 2.90 -0.49
CA THR A 75 10.04 4.25 -0.45
C THR A 75 10.86 5.10 0.53
N ASP A 76 10.57 6.40 0.61
CA ASP A 76 11.22 7.29 1.55
C ASP A 76 10.86 6.94 3.02
N PRO A 77 11.80 7.12 3.96
CA PRO A 77 11.60 6.74 5.35
C PRO A 77 10.70 7.71 6.13
N TYR A 78 10.56 8.96 5.67
CA TYR A 78 9.79 10.04 6.31
C TYR A 78 9.41 11.11 5.27
N VAL A 79 8.48 12.00 5.64
CA VAL A 79 8.13 13.23 4.93
C VAL A 79 8.30 14.46 5.82
#